data_AF-A0A317YNF7-F1
#
_entry.id   AF-A0A317YNF7-F1
#
_cell.length_a   1.000
_cell.length_b   1.000
_cell.length_c   1.000
_cell.angle_alpha   90.00
_cell.angle_beta   90.00
_cell.angle_gamma   90.00
#
_symmetry.space_group_name_H-M   'P 1'
#
loop_
_entity.id
_entity.type
_entity.pdbx_description
1 polymer ?
#
loop_
_entity_poly.entity_id
_entity_poly.type
_entity_poly.pdbx_seq_one_letter_code
_entity_poly.pdbx_strand_id
1 'polypeptide(L)'
;AEMATTATVMASAINSFGLKASDANHVADLLARSANDSAADIQYMGDALKYAGTPAKALGVSIEDTSAAIEVLSNSGLEGSQAGNALRAKFIRLANPSKNTAKEMKKLGIHLSDAKGQFVGMGELIRQFQDNMKGMTREQKLATVATIVGTEAASGFLALIEAGPDKINN
;
A
#
# COMPACT_ATOMS: atom_id res chain seq x y z
N ALA A 1 3.51 26.17 -14.66
CA ALA A 1 2.45 25.13 -14.66
C ALA A 1 2.81 24.01 -13.69
N GLU A 2 3.97 23.38 -13.82
CA GLU A 2 4.40 22.27 -12.93
C GLU A 2 4.49 22.61 -11.44
N MET A 3 4.97 23.80 -11.06
CA MET A 3 4.99 24.20 -9.64
C MET A 3 3.60 24.30 -9.01
N ALA A 4 2.59 24.74 -9.77
CA ALA A 4 1.21 24.85 -9.27
C ALA A 4 0.57 23.46 -9.12
N THR A 5 0.82 22.56 -10.07
CA THR A 5 0.40 21.16 -9.98
C THR A 5 1.05 20.48 -8.79
N THR A 6 2.37 20.62 -8.63
CA THR A 6 3.14 20.04 -7.52
C THR A 6 2.63 20.53 -6.16
N ALA A 7 2.43 21.85 -6.00
CA ALA A 7 1.87 22.41 -4.77
C ALA A 7 0.47 21.88 -4.46
N THR A 8 -0.37 21.69 -5.48
CA THR A 8 -1.72 21.13 -5.33
C THR A 8 -1.69 19.67 -4.89
N VAL A 9 -0.81 18.86 -5.49
CA VAL A 9 -0.62 17.45 -5.14
C VAL A 9 -0.10 17.35 -3.70
N MET A 10 0.92 18.13 -3.34
CA MET A 10 1.45 18.18 -1.99
C MET A 10 0.40 18.57 -0.97
N ALA A 11 -0.36 19.64 -1.21
CA ALA A 11 -1.43 20.07 -0.30
C ALA A 11 -2.50 18.99 -0.13
N SER A 12 -2.87 18.31 -1.23
CA SER A 12 -3.82 17.20 -1.20
C SER A 12 -3.29 16.03 -0.39
N ALA A 13 -2.03 15.64 -0.60
CA ALA A 13 -1.39 14.56 0.14
C ALA A 13 -1.28 14.86 1.64
N ILE A 14 -0.83 16.06 2.01
CA ILE A 14 -0.78 16.52 3.40
C ILE A 14 -2.15 16.39 4.06
N ASN A 15 -3.20 16.86 3.39
CA ASN A 15 -4.56 16.79 3.90
C ASN A 15 -5.09 15.34 3.99
N SER A 16 -4.92 14.54 2.94
CA SER A 16 -5.41 13.15 2.87
C SER A 16 -4.78 12.24 3.92
N PHE A 17 -3.51 12.49 4.27
CA PHE A 17 -2.78 11.73 5.29
C PHE A 17 -2.80 12.41 6.67
N GLY A 18 -3.47 13.55 6.82
CA GLY A 18 -3.52 14.30 8.09
C GLY A 18 -2.13 14.69 8.61
N LEU A 19 -1.23 15.03 7.69
CA LEU A 19 0.12 15.50 7.99
C LEU A 19 0.09 16.99 8.36
N LYS A 20 1.15 17.47 9.01
CA LYS A 20 1.30 18.88 9.34
C LYS A 20 1.88 19.64 8.15
N ALA A 21 1.64 20.95 8.10
CA ALA A 21 2.29 21.82 7.11
C ALA A 21 3.83 21.77 7.22
N SER A 22 4.38 21.50 8.41
CA SER A 22 5.81 21.28 8.62
C SER A 22 6.37 20.07 7.87
N ASP A 23 5.51 19.12 7.49
CA ASP A 23 5.89 17.90 6.76
C ASP A 23 5.92 18.14 5.25
N ALA A 24 5.63 19.36 4.78
CA ALA A 24 5.57 19.68 3.35
C ALA A 24 6.89 19.40 2.62
N ASN A 25 8.04 19.70 3.22
CA ASN A 25 9.33 19.39 2.60
C ASN A 25 9.53 17.88 2.44
N HIS A 26 9.12 17.10 3.44
CA HIS A 26 9.19 15.64 3.37
C HIS A 26 8.27 15.07 2.28
N VAL A 27 7.05 15.58 2.16
CA VAL A 27 6.13 15.20 1.08
C VAL A 27 6.67 15.59 -0.30
N ALA A 28 7.32 16.76 -0.42
CA ALA A 28 7.98 17.18 -1.66
C ALA A 28 9.10 16.21 -2.05
N ASP A 29 9.96 15.86 -1.10
CA ASP A 29 11.08 14.94 -1.30
C ASP A 29 10.58 13.54 -1.70
N LEU A 30 9.53 13.04 -1.04
CA LEU A 30 8.91 11.77 -1.39
C LEU A 30 8.38 11.78 -2.83
N LEU A 31 7.59 12.79 -3.21
CA LEU A 31 7.04 12.89 -4.57
C LEU A 31 8.14 13.05 -5.63
N ALA A 32 9.21 13.79 -5.32
CA ALA A 32 10.35 13.96 -6.21
C ALA A 32 11.12 12.63 -6.41
N ARG A 33 11.28 11.83 -5.34
CA ARG A 33 11.88 10.49 -5.44
C ARG A 33 11.01 9.55 -6.26
N SER A 34 9.72 9.46 -5.96
CA SER A 34 8.77 8.65 -6.73
C SER A 34 8.75 8.99 -8.22
N ALA A 35 8.89 10.28 -8.54
CA ALA A 35 8.97 10.77 -9.92
C ALA A 35 10.27 10.39 -10.65
N ASN A 36 11.37 10.19 -9.93
CA ASN A 36 12.65 9.79 -10.50
C ASN A 36 12.81 8.26 -10.57
N ASP A 37 12.23 7.54 -9.62
CA ASP A 37 12.45 6.10 -9.41
C ASP A 37 11.42 5.21 -10.13
N SER A 38 10.38 5.79 -10.71
CA SER A 38 9.31 5.05 -11.39
C SER A 38 8.90 5.70 -12.71
N ALA A 39 8.09 5.00 -13.50
CA ALA A 39 7.45 5.59 -14.68
C ALA A 39 6.36 6.64 -14.35
N ALA A 40 6.04 6.84 -13.07
CA ALA A 40 5.06 7.83 -12.65
C ALA A 40 5.69 9.21 -12.51
N ASP A 41 5.07 10.25 -13.07
CA ASP A 41 5.40 11.64 -12.75
C ASP A 41 4.61 12.15 -11.53
N ILE A 42 4.84 13.41 -11.14
CA ILE A 42 4.14 14.06 -10.01
C ILE A 42 2.62 14.09 -10.24
N GLN A 43 2.16 14.26 -11.48
CA GLN A 43 0.74 14.30 -11.80
C GLN A 43 0.11 12.92 -11.63
N TYR A 44 0.78 11.87 -12.10
CA TYR A 44 0.42 10.48 -11.88
C TYR A 44 0.29 10.18 -10.38
N MET A 45 1.28 10.57 -9.57
CA MET A 45 1.21 10.38 -8.10
C MET A 45 0.02 11.10 -7.50
N GLY A 46 -0.22 12.35 -7.92
CA GLY A 46 -1.37 13.13 -7.48
C GLY A 46 -2.70 12.44 -7.77
N ASP A 47 -2.86 11.94 -9.00
CA ASP A 47 -4.07 11.22 -9.42
C ASP A 47 -4.28 9.94 -8.60
N ALA A 48 -3.20 9.20 -8.31
CA ALA A 48 -3.28 7.98 -7.51
C ALA A 48 -3.60 8.26 -6.03
N LEU A 49 -2.85 9.18 -5.40
CA LEU A 49 -3.00 9.55 -3.99
C LEU A 49 -4.37 10.15 -3.69
N LYS A 50 -4.97 10.87 -4.65
CA LYS A 50 -6.35 11.39 -4.55
C LYS A 50 -7.37 10.29 -4.22
N TYR A 51 -7.19 9.08 -4.75
CA TYR A 51 -8.11 7.96 -4.49
C TYR A 51 -7.65 7.09 -3.32
N ALA A 52 -6.35 6.83 -3.22
CA ALA A 52 -5.78 5.88 -2.27
C ALA A 52 -5.53 6.47 -0.87
N GLY A 53 -5.25 7.77 -0.77
CA GLY A 53 -4.71 8.40 0.44
C GLY A 53 -5.63 8.34 1.66
N THR A 54 -6.89 8.74 1.53
CA THR A 54 -7.83 8.69 2.68
C THR A 54 -8.09 7.26 3.18
N PRO A 55 -8.38 6.26 2.32
CA PRO A 55 -8.46 4.87 2.74
C PRO A 55 -7.17 4.34 3.37
N ALA A 56 -6.01 4.68 2.81
CA ALA A 56 -4.70 4.29 3.36
C ALA A 56 -4.53 4.83 4.78
N LYS A 57 -4.78 6.14 4.97
CA LYS A 57 -4.70 6.78 6.28
C LYS A 57 -5.68 6.20 7.28
N ALA A 58 -6.92 5.91 6.86
CA ALA A 58 -7.92 5.27 7.71
C ALA A 58 -7.49 3.88 8.17
N LEU A 59 -6.78 3.14 7.30
CA LEU A 59 -6.16 1.88 7.65
C LEU A 59 -4.87 2.09 8.46
N GLY A 60 -4.33 3.30 8.60
CA GLY A 60 -3.05 3.56 9.28
C GLY A 60 -1.81 3.29 8.43
N VAL A 61 -1.98 3.10 7.12
CA VAL A 61 -0.88 3.00 6.15
C VAL A 61 -0.26 4.39 5.94
N SER A 62 1.06 4.45 5.92
CA SER A 62 1.80 5.71 5.77
C SER A 62 1.75 6.23 4.33
N ILE A 63 2.15 7.50 4.13
CA ILE A 63 2.24 8.07 2.78
C ILE A 63 3.36 7.40 1.99
N GLU A 64 4.45 7.01 2.65
CA GLU A 64 5.59 6.32 2.08
C GLU A 64 5.19 4.93 1.55
N ASP A 65 4.53 4.12 2.39
CA ASP A 65 4.04 2.79 1.98
C ASP A 65 3.02 2.90 0.85
N THR A 66 2.18 3.95 0.87
CA THR A 66 1.21 4.18 -0.19
C THR A 66 1.89 4.58 -1.49
N SER A 67 2.86 5.50 -1.46
CA SER A 67 3.63 5.92 -2.63
C SER A 67 4.40 4.76 -3.25
N ALA A 68 5.09 3.95 -2.43
CA ALA A 68 5.80 2.76 -2.89
C ALA A 68 4.84 1.76 -3.58
N ALA A 69 3.64 1.57 -3.04
CA ALA A 69 2.64 0.72 -3.67
C ALA A 69 2.15 1.29 -5.02
N ILE A 70 2.05 2.61 -5.16
CA ILE A 70 1.68 3.25 -6.42
C ILE A 70 2.81 3.10 -7.46
N GLU A 71 4.07 3.29 -7.07
CA GLU A 71 5.23 3.12 -7.96
C GLU A 71 5.28 1.71 -8.57
N VAL A 72 5.03 0.67 -7.77
CA VAL A 72 4.96 -0.72 -8.25
C VAL A 72 3.86 -0.89 -9.31
N LEU A 73 2.70 -0.26 -9.11
CA LEU A 73 1.59 -0.33 -10.07
C LEU A 73 1.87 0.47 -11.34
N SER A 74 2.53 1.62 -11.21
CA SER A 74 2.98 2.44 -12.35
C SER A 74 3.96 1.67 -13.23
N ASN A 75 4.96 1.04 -12.61
CA ASN A 75 5.94 0.20 -13.32
C ASN A 75 5.29 -1.04 -13.98
N SER A 76 4.09 -1.41 -13.54
CA SER A 76 3.27 -2.46 -14.16
C SER A 76 2.37 -1.95 -15.29
N GLY A 77 2.46 -0.67 -15.66
CA GLY A 77 1.74 -0.04 -16.77
C GLY A 77 0.32 0.45 -16.43
N LEU A 78 -0.08 0.47 -15.16
CA LEU A 78 -1.37 1.07 -14.79
C LEU A 78 -1.25 2.59 -14.85
N GLU A 79 -2.32 3.28 -15.25
CA GLU A 79 -2.40 4.74 -15.14
C GLU A 79 -2.68 5.19 -13.69
N GLY A 80 -2.30 6.42 -13.33
CA GLY A 80 -2.33 6.89 -11.93
C GLY A 80 -3.71 6.79 -11.28
N SER A 81 -4.76 7.20 -11.98
CA SER A 81 -6.13 7.07 -11.48
C SER A 81 -6.60 5.62 -11.30
N GLN A 82 -6.13 4.72 -12.18
CA GLN A 82 -6.43 3.29 -12.11
C GLN A 82 -5.69 2.64 -10.94
N ALA A 83 -4.39 2.96 -10.77
CA ALA A 83 -3.59 2.54 -9.63
C ALA A 83 -4.19 3.01 -8.30
N GLY A 84 -4.58 4.29 -8.22
CA GLY A 84 -5.24 4.87 -7.05
C GLY A 84 -6.56 4.19 -6.70
N ASN A 85 -7.42 3.92 -7.70
CA ASN A 85 -8.67 3.21 -7.48
C ASN A 85 -8.46 1.74 -7.06
N ALA A 86 -7.48 1.07 -7.65
CA ALA A 86 -7.11 -0.29 -7.26
C ALA A 86 -6.65 -0.34 -5.79
N LEU A 87 -5.78 0.59 -5.37
CA LEU A 87 -5.33 0.70 -3.98
C LEU A 87 -6.47 1.08 -3.03
N ARG A 88 -7.34 2.02 -3.41
CA ARG A 88 -8.55 2.34 -2.64
C ARG A 88 -9.40 1.10 -2.36
N ALA A 89 -9.70 0.31 -3.40
CA ALA A 89 -10.49 -0.91 -3.25
C ALA A 89 -9.80 -1.91 -2.31
N LYS A 90 -8.47 -2.07 -2.43
CA LYS A 90 -7.66 -2.94 -1.56
C LYS A 90 -7.66 -2.47 -0.11
N PHE A 91 -7.39 -1.19 0.16
CA PHE A 91 -7.38 -0.64 1.52
C PHE A 91 -8.74 -0.72 2.19
N ILE A 92 -9.83 -0.45 1.46
CA ILE A 92 -11.20 -0.64 1.97
C ILE A 92 -11.46 -2.11 2.32
N ARG A 93 -11.03 -3.04 1.45
CA ARG A 93 -11.19 -4.49 1.69
C ARG A 93 -10.35 -4.98 2.87
N LEU A 94 -9.18 -4.39 3.12
CA LEU A 94 -8.36 -4.69 4.29
C LEU A 94 -8.95 -4.07 5.57
N ALA A 95 -9.49 -2.86 5.49
CA ALA A 95 -10.17 -2.20 6.61
C ALA A 95 -11.47 -2.92 7.00
N ASN A 96 -12.14 -3.56 6.04
CA ASN A 96 -13.36 -4.32 6.24
C ASN A 96 -13.30 -5.67 5.50
N PRO A 97 -12.54 -6.65 6.04
CA PRO A 97 -12.37 -7.93 5.39
C PRO A 97 -13.69 -8.69 5.33
N SER A 98 -13.93 -9.38 4.20
CA SER A 98 -15.06 -10.29 4.08
C SER A 98 -15.02 -11.37 5.17
N LYS A 99 -16.15 -11.99 5.52
CA LYS A 99 -16.18 -13.09 6.51
C LYS A 99 -15.18 -14.20 6.18
N ASN A 100 -15.03 -14.53 4.89
CA ASN A 100 -14.08 -15.54 4.44
C ASN A 100 -12.63 -15.09 4.63
N THR A 101 -12.32 -13.85 4.24
CA THR A 101 -10.99 -13.25 4.45
C THR A 101 -10.62 -13.19 5.92
N ALA A 102 -11.52 -12.68 6.77
CA ALA A 102 -11.31 -12.59 8.22
C ALA A 102 -11.11 -13.98 8.86
N LYS A 103 -11.88 -14.98 8.40
CA LYS A 103 -11.73 -16.38 8.85
C LYS A 103 -10.38 -16.96 8.45
N GLU A 104 -9.94 -16.74 7.21
CA GLU A 104 -8.66 -17.26 6.72
C GLU A 104 -7.48 -16.59 7.42
N MET A 105 -7.54 -15.26 7.58
CA MET A 105 -6.55 -14.51 8.35
C MET A 105 -6.45 -15.01 9.80
N LYS A 106 -7.59 -15.21 10.47
CA LYS A 106 -7.62 -15.77 11.83
C LYS A 106 -7.04 -17.18 11.89
N LYS A 107 -7.34 -18.04 10.90
CA LYS A 107 -6.81 -19.41 10.82
C LYS A 107 -5.29 -19.42 10.66
N LEU A 108 -4.75 -18.45 9.93
CA LEU A 108 -3.31 -18.28 9.72
C LEU A 108 -2.63 -17.46 10.82
N GLY A 109 -3.35 -16.90 11.80
CA GLY A 109 -2.72 -16.02 12.80
C GLY A 109 -2.22 -14.69 12.21
N ILE A 110 -2.88 -14.20 11.16
CA ILE A 110 -2.58 -12.89 10.55
C ILE A 110 -3.49 -11.83 11.17
N HIS A 111 -2.86 -10.80 11.71
CA HIS A 111 -3.43 -9.63 12.35
C HIS A 111 -3.05 -8.38 11.57
N LEU A 112 -4.04 -7.69 11.00
CA LEU A 112 -3.82 -6.40 10.34
C LEU A 112 -3.61 -5.28 11.34
N SER A 113 -4.17 -5.42 12.54
CA SER A 113 -4.07 -4.40 13.58
C SER A 113 -3.51 -4.97 14.87
N ASP A 114 -2.79 -4.14 15.61
CA ASP A 114 -2.28 -4.42 16.94
C ASP A 114 -3.41 -4.39 17.99
N ALA A 115 -3.04 -4.58 19.26
CA ALA A 115 -3.99 -4.56 20.38
C ALA A 115 -4.68 -3.20 20.60
N LYS A 116 -4.17 -2.12 20.00
CA LYS A 116 -4.74 -0.77 20.04
C LYS A 116 -5.62 -0.49 18.81
N GLY A 117 -5.76 -1.45 17.89
CA GLY A 117 -6.49 -1.29 16.64
C GLY A 117 -5.70 -0.54 15.56
N GLN A 118 -4.42 -0.26 15.77
CA GLN A 118 -3.56 0.42 14.79
C GLN A 118 -3.02 -0.61 13.81
N PHE A 119 -2.92 -0.26 12.52
CA PHE A 119 -2.34 -1.17 11.55
C PHE A 119 -0.90 -1.50 11.91
N VAL A 120 -0.57 -2.78 11.79
CA VAL A 120 0.71 -3.33 12.22
C VAL A 120 1.89 -2.85 11.36
N GLY A 121 1.61 -2.23 10.21
CA GLY A 121 2.62 -1.83 9.23
C GLY A 121 2.87 -2.93 8.19
N MET A 122 3.31 -2.52 7.00
CA MET A 122 3.53 -3.46 5.89
C MET A 122 4.64 -4.47 6.19
N GLY A 123 5.72 -4.04 6.85
CA GLY A 123 6.80 -4.93 7.27
C GLY A 123 6.33 -6.01 8.26
N GLU A 124 5.51 -5.65 9.26
CA GLU A 124 4.94 -6.63 10.19
C GLU A 124 3.98 -7.58 9.48
N LEU A 125 3.09 -7.04 8.63
CA LEU A 125 2.14 -7.85 7.88
C LEU A 125 2.87 -8.91 7.03
N ILE A 126 3.93 -8.51 6.33
CA ILE A 126 4.76 -9.43 5.53
C ILE A 126 5.43 -10.49 6.40
N ARG A 127 5.96 -10.10 7.57
CA ARG A 127 6.58 -11.05 8.50
C ARG A 127 5.58 -12.10 8.98
N GLN A 128 4.36 -11.68 9.35
CA GLN A 128 3.30 -12.60 9.74
C GLN A 128 2.95 -13.58 8.63
N PHE A 129 2.89 -13.13 7.37
CA PHE A 129 2.69 -14.01 6.23
C PHE A 129 3.85 -15.00 6.04
N GLN A 130 5.10 -14.53 6.14
CA GLN A 130 6.27 -15.40 6.03
C GLN A 130 6.26 -16.50 7.09
N ASP A 131 6.03 -16.14 8.35
CA ASP A 131 6.07 -17.06 9.48
C ASP A 131 4.92 -18.08 9.42
N ASN A 132 3.71 -17.62 9.15
CA ASN A 132 2.52 -18.48 9.19
C ASN A 132 2.29 -19.32 7.92
N MET A 133 3.04 -19.07 6.85
CA MET A 133 3.01 -19.90 5.63
C MET A 133 4.27 -20.76 5.46
N LYS A 134 5.09 -20.90 6.52
CA LYS A 134 6.21 -21.87 6.52
C LYS A 134 5.68 -23.27 6.27
N GLY A 135 6.31 -23.99 5.33
CA GLY A 135 5.93 -25.35 4.95
C GLY A 135 4.82 -25.47 3.90
N MET A 136 4.16 -24.38 3.50
CA MET A 136 3.24 -24.38 2.37
C MET A 136 4.00 -24.46 1.03
N THR A 137 3.41 -25.15 0.05
CA THR A 137 3.89 -25.09 -1.34
C THR A 137 3.65 -23.69 -1.92
N ARG A 138 4.33 -23.37 -3.03
CA ARG A 138 4.16 -22.06 -3.68
C ARG A 138 2.73 -21.83 -4.14
N GLU A 139 2.07 -22.87 -4.64
CA GLU A 139 0.66 -22.84 -5.09
C GLU A 139 -0.28 -22.59 -3.91
N GLN A 140 -0.03 -23.23 -2.77
CA GLN A 140 -0.80 -23.01 -1.54
C GLN A 140 -0.63 -21.57 -1.06
N LYS A 141 0.60 -21.05 -1.02
CA LYS A 141 0.86 -19.65 -0.66
C LYS A 141 0.12 -18.69 -1.58
N LEU A 142 0.19 -18.90 -2.90
CA LEU A 142 -0.49 -18.05 -3.86
C LEU A 142 -2.01 -18.04 -3.66
N ALA A 143 -2.63 -19.21 -3.46
CA ALA A 143 -4.07 -19.32 -3.22
C ALA A 143 -4.50 -18.66 -1.91
N THR A 144 -3.73 -18.85 -0.84
CA THR A 144 -3.93 -18.21 0.46
C THR A 144 -3.83 -16.69 0.34
N VAL A 145 -2.77 -16.20 -0.29
CA VAL A 145 -2.56 -14.77 -0.52
C VAL A 145 -3.69 -14.19 -1.36
N ALA A 146 -4.09 -14.84 -2.47
CA ALA A 146 -5.21 -14.40 -3.30
C ALA A 146 -6.53 -14.27 -2.53
N THR A 147 -6.79 -15.19 -1.59
CA THR A 147 -7.98 -15.11 -0.72
C THR A 147 -7.96 -13.86 0.16
N ILE A 148 -6.77 -13.49 0.66
CA ILE A 148 -6.60 -12.38 1.60
C ILE A 148 -6.49 -11.03 0.88
N VAL A 149 -5.64 -10.90 -0.14
CA VAL A 149 -5.35 -9.62 -0.80
C VAL A 149 -6.06 -9.42 -2.15
N GLY A 150 -6.69 -10.48 -2.68
CA GLY A 150 -7.35 -10.48 -3.99
C GLY A 150 -6.50 -11.13 -5.08
N THR A 151 -7.15 -11.71 -6.09
CA THR A 151 -6.49 -12.51 -7.13
C THR A 151 -5.52 -11.68 -7.96
N GLU A 152 -5.87 -10.46 -8.34
CA GLU A 152 -5.01 -9.61 -9.19
C GLU A 152 -3.72 -9.20 -8.48
N ALA A 153 -3.77 -9.05 -7.16
CA ALA A 153 -2.64 -8.61 -6.35
C ALA A 153 -1.78 -9.77 -5.84
N ALA A 154 -2.23 -11.02 -5.98
CA ALA A 154 -1.69 -12.15 -5.26
C ALA A 154 -0.22 -12.43 -5.59
N SER A 155 0.13 -12.41 -6.88
CA SER A 155 1.49 -12.69 -7.33
C SER A 155 2.49 -11.63 -6.87
N GLY A 156 2.11 -10.35 -6.95
CA GLY A 156 2.96 -9.25 -6.49
C GLY A 156 3.13 -9.27 -4.97
N PHE A 157 2.04 -9.50 -4.24
CA PHE A 157 2.10 -9.59 -2.77
C PHE A 157 2.89 -10.82 -2.31
N LEU A 158 2.80 -11.95 -3.01
CA LEU A 158 3.62 -13.12 -2.74
C LEU A 158 5.11 -12.82 -2.97
N ALA A 159 5.46 -12.08 -4.01
CA ALA A 159 6.85 -11.66 -4.24
C ALA A 159 7.37 -10.77 -3.10
N LEU A 160 6.54 -9.87 -2.55
CA LEU A 160 6.89 -9.07 -1.38
C LEU A 160 7.08 -9.93 -0.12
N ILE A 161 6.22 -10.93 0.08
CA ILE A 161 6.37 -11.91 1.17
C ILE A 161 7.68 -12.69 1.01
N GLU A 162 8.05 -13.08 -0.20
CA GLU A 162 9.29 -13.82 -0.46
C GLU A 162 10.54 -12.94 -0.30
N ALA A 163 10.45 -11.65 -0.64
CA ALA A 163 11.52 -10.68 -0.43
C ALA A 163 11.73 -10.35 1.06
N GLY A 164 10.68 -10.46 1.88
CA GLY A 164 10.74 -10.25 3.33
C GLY A 164 10.61 -8.79 3.78
N PRO A 165 10.48 -8.57 5.11
CA PRO A 165 10.16 -7.26 5.68
C PRO A 165 11.26 -6.22 5.47
N ASP A 166 12.52 -6.64 5.38
CA ASP A 166 13.68 -5.74 5.25
C ASP A 166 13.72 -4.99 3.91
N LYS A 167 13.02 -5.52 2.90
CA LYS A 167 12.87 -4.87 1.59
C LYS A 167 11.81 -3.77 1.57
N ILE A 168 10.94 -3.73 2.58
CA ILE A 168 9.80 -2.79 2.69
C ILE A 168 10.14 -1.63 3.64
N ASN A 169 10.94 -1.89 4.68
CA ASN A 169 11.29 -0.89 5.69
C ASN A 169 12.46 0.04 5.28
N ASN A 170 12.88 0.05 4.01
CA ASN A 170 14.01 0.85 3.51
C ASN A 170 13.53 2.11 2.78
#